data_AF-A0A924QFT5-F1
#
_entry.id   AF-A0A924QFT5-F1
#
_cell.length_a   1.000
_cell.length_b   1.000
_cell.length_c   1.000
_cell.angle_alpha   90.00
_cell.angle_beta   90.00
_cell.angle_gamma   90.00
#
_symmetry.space_group_name_H-M   'P 1'
#
loop_
_entity.id
_entity.type
_entity.pdbx_description
1 polymer ?
#
loop_
_entity_poly.entity_id
_entity_poly.type
_entity_poly.pdbx_seq_one_letter_code
_entity_poly.pdbx_strand_id
1 'polypeptide(L)'
;MVLYEYPFSESIRTMLRLEHLFDRLGQLMGRNAAMDHHFALVTMFEVMDVASRADLKSDLLKDLERQKTLVNSYRGNPSVSEETLDGVIAKIDHAFNGLNQLPGKAGQALTSNDWLMSIRSRISIPGGTCEFDLPAYYAWQQFEPQKRRADLLHWAATLMPLAEALNVLLGMLRDSGVPHQVVATGGQFQQSLPQGRSPHLLRVRVDPADG
;
A
#
# COMPACT_ATOMS: atom_id res chain seq x y z
N MET A 1 -23.28 4.04 -1.90
CA MET A 1 -22.48 4.57 -3.02
C MET A 1 -21.20 3.76 -3.18
N VAL A 2 -20.90 3.29 -4.39
CA VAL A 2 -19.64 2.64 -4.76
C VAL A 2 -18.59 3.71 -5.00
N LEU A 3 -17.37 3.54 -4.47
CA LEU A 3 -16.25 4.46 -4.66
C LEU A 3 -15.32 3.94 -5.76
N TYR A 4 -15.04 4.81 -6.74
CA TYR A 4 -14.04 4.59 -7.77
C TYR A 4 -12.91 5.59 -7.61
N GLU A 5 -11.67 5.10 -7.68
CA GLU A 5 -10.47 5.93 -7.63
C GLU A 5 -9.69 5.78 -8.95
N TYR A 6 -9.28 6.90 -9.55
CA TYR A 6 -8.50 6.92 -10.78
C TYR A 6 -7.22 7.77 -10.60
N PRO A 7 -6.02 7.18 -10.75
CA PRO A 7 -4.76 7.90 -10.62
C PRO A 7 -4.41 8.68 -11.89
N PHE A 8 -4.02 9.94 -11.74
CA PHE A 8 -3.52 10.78 -12.85
C PHE A 8 -2.01 10.66 -13.09
N SER A 9 -1.26 10.00 -12.20
CA SER A 9 0.17 9.74 -12.37
C SER A 9 0.54 8.30 -12.05
N GLU A 10 1.66 7.84 -12.62
CA GLU A 10 2.16 6.49 -12.34
C GLU A 10 2.65 6.30 -10.90
N SER A 11 3.09 7.37 -10.26
CA SER A 11 3.42 7.34 -8.82
C SER A 11 2.18 6.98 -7.99
N ILE A 12 1.06 7.71 -8.18
CA ILE A 12 -0.18 7.41 -7.46
C ILE A 12 -0.73 6.03 -7.84
N ARG A 13 -0.63 5.63 -9.11
CA ARG A 13 -1.03 4.27 -9.53
C ARG A 13 -0.26 3.19 -8.79
N THR A 14 1.05 3.37 -8.63
CA THR A 14 1.92 2.45 -7.89
C THR A 14 1.54 2.39 -6.42
N MET A 15 1.27 3.56 -5.79
CA MET A 15 0.83 3.63 -4.40
C MET A 15 -0.50 2.91 -4.18
N LEU A 16 -1.51 3.14 -5.03
CA LEU A 16 -2.82 2.47 -4.94
C LEU A 16 -2.72 0.95 -5.16
N ARG A 17 -1.85 0.50 -6.06
CA ARG A 17 -1.57 -0.93 -6.24
C ARG A 17 -0.97 -1.55 -4.98
N LEU A 18 -0.01 -0.86 -4.35
CA LEU A 18 0.60 -1.35 -3.13
C LEU A 18 -0.37 -1.37 -1.96
N GLU A 19 -1.20 -0.33 -1.80
CA GLU A 19 -2.28 -0.31 -0.81
C GLU A 19 -3.21 -1.52 -0.98
N HIS A 20 -3.68 -1.77 -2.21
CA HIS A 20 -4.50 -2.94 -2.51
C HIS A 20 -3.82 -4.27 -2.12
N LEU A 21 -2.52 -4.40 -2.40
CA LEU A 21 -1.75 -5.59 -2.04
C LEU A 21 -1.59 -5.72 -0.53
N PHE A 22 -1.35 -4.64 0.21
CA PHE A 22 -1.24 -4.67 1.67
C PHE A 22 -2.59 -5.03 2.33
N ASP A 23 -3.70 -4.47 1.84
CA ASP A 23 -5.04 -4.83 2.31
C ASP A 23 -5.33 -6.32 2.08
N ARG A 24 -5.03 -6.83 0.88
CA ARG A 24 -5.18 -8.24 0.55
C ARG A 24 -4.30 -9.13 1.44
N LEU A 25 -3.06 -8.73 1.68
CA LEU A 25 -2.13 -9.45 2.54
C LEU A 25 -2.67 -9.54 3.98
N GLY A 26 -3.15 -8.43 4.54
CA GLY A 26 -3.74 -8.40 5.88
C GLY A 26 -4.94 -9.33 6.03
N GLN A 27 -5.83 -9.37 5.04
CA GLN A 27 -6.98 -10.28 5.03
C GLN A 27 -6.54 -11.75 4.98
N LEU A 28 -5.60 -12.09 4.11
CA LEU A 28 -5.14 -13.47 3.92
C LEU A 28 -4.38 -14.01 5.15
N MET A 29 -3.56 -13.18 5.79
CA MET A 29 -2.84 -13.53 7.02
C MET A 29 -3.77 -13.73 8.22
N GLY A 30 -4.91 -13.03 8.24
CA GLY A 30 -5.91 -13.16 9.30
C GLY A 30 -6.71 -14.47 9.27
N ARG A 31 -6.69 -15.20 8.15
CA ARG A 31 -7.41 -16.47 7.98
C ARG A 31 -6.60 -17.65 8.52
N ASN A 32 -7.17 -18.86 8.46
CA ASN A 32 -6.55 -20.06 9.04
C ASN A 32 -6.10 -21.08 7.99
N ALA A 33 -6.71 -21.08 6.79
CA ALA A 33 -6.44 -22.11 5.80
C ALA A 33 -5.02 -21.98 5.23
N ALA A 34 -4.36 -23.12 5.02
CA ALA A 34 -3.04 -23.15 4.37
C ALA A 34 -3.09 -22.54 2.96
N MET A 35 -4.23 -22.67 2.26
CA MET A 35 -4.46 -22.04 0.96
C MET A 35 -4.50 -20.51 1.03
N ASP A 36 -5.13 -19.91 2.06
CA ASP A 36 -5.10 -18.46 2.24
C ASP A 36 -3.67 -17.98 2.51
N HIS A 37 -2.92 -18.73 3.32
CA HIS A 37 -1.51 -18.43 3.61
C HIS A 37 -0.58 -18.62 2.41
N HIS A 38 -0.92 -19.51 1.47
CA HIS A 38 -0.26 -19.59 0.16
C HIS A 38 -0.44 -18.27 -0.61
N PHE A 39 -1.67 -17.77 -0.72
CA PHE A 39 -1.92 -16.49 -1.39
C PHE A 39 -1.37 -15.29 -0.61
N ALA A 40 -1.20 -15.39 0.71
CA ALA A 40 -0.48 -14.38 1.49
C ALA A 40 0.99 -14.27 1.04
N LEU A 41 1.68 -15.41 0.84
CA LEU A 41 3.03 -15.44 0.28
C LEU A 41 3.07 -14.87 -1.14
N VAL A 42 2.14 -15.27 -2.02
CA VAL A 42 2.01 -14.69 -3.37
C VAL A 42 1.91 -13.17 -3.30
N THR A 43 1.03 -12.66 -2.44
CA THR A 43 0.80 -11.23 -2.26
C THR A 43 2.05 -10.51 -1.75
N MET A 44 2.76 -11.11 -0.79
CA MET A 44 4.02 -10.56 -0.28
C MET A 44 5.08 -10.47 -1.40
N PHE A 45 5.17 -11.47 -2.28
CA PHE A 45 6.08 -11.43 -3.42
C PHE A 45 5.67 -10.38 -4.46
N GLU A 46 4.37 -10.20 -4.71
CA GLU A 46 3.88 -9.11 -5.58
C GLU A 46 4.22 -7.73 -5.00
N VAL A 47 4.11 -7.54 -3.68
CA VAL A 47 4.56 -6.30 -3.01
C VAL A 47 6.05 -6.08 -3.26
N MET A 48 6.88 -7.12 -3.10
CA MET A 48 8.33 -7.02 -3.39
C MET A 48 8.62 -6.66 -4.85
N ASP A 49 7.87 -7.23 -5.80
CA ASP A 49 8.04 -6.94 -7.23
C ASP A 49 7.68 -5.50 -7.57
N VAL A 50 6.62 -4.96 -6.99
CA VAL A 50 6.22 -3.56 -7.21
C VAL A 50 7.19 -2.61 -6.51
N ALA A 51 7.57 -2.91 -5.27
CA ALA A 51 8.40 -2.03 -4.45
C ALA A 51 9.88 -1.97 -4.91
N SER A 52 10.35 -2.96 -5.67
CA SER A 52 11.75 -3.03 -6.13
C SER A 52 12.03 -2.37 -7.49
N ARG A 53 10.98 -2.13 -8.30
CA ARG A 53 11.07 -1.65 -9.70
C ARG A 53 11.40 -0.17 -9.84
N ALA A 54 11.11 0.65 -8.84
CA ALA A 54 11.37 2.09 -8.84
C ALA A 54 12.21 2.50 -7.64
N ASP A 55 12.73 3.72 -7.61
CA ASP A 55 13.30 4.33 -6.40
C ASP A 55 12.18 4.78 -5.44
N LEU A 56 11.20 3.89 -5.23
CA LEU A 56 9.96 4.17 -4.52
C LEU A 56 10.23 4.66 -3.10
N LYS A 57 11.21 4.08 -2.42
CA LYS A 57 11.62 4.53 -1.07
C LYS A 57 12.01 6.01 -1.09
N SER A 58 12.90 6.41 -1.99
CA SER A 58 13.37 7.79 -2.12
C SER A 58 12.24 8.75 -2.47
N ASP A 59 11.36 8.34 -3.40
CA ASP A 59 10.23 9.16 -3.83
C ASP A 59 9.21 9.37 -2.70
N LEU A 60 8.88 8.31 -1.95
CA LEU A 60 7.98 8.43 -0.79
C LEU A 60 8.59 9.28 0.33
N LEU A 61 9.91 9.17 0.59
CA LEU A 61 10.59 10.02 1.57
C LEU A 61 10.53 11.50 1.17
N LYS A 62 10.77 11.82 -0.10
CA LYS A 62 10.64 13.19 -0.62
C LYS A 62 9.21 13.71 -0.51
N ASP A 63 8.22 12.87 -0.84
CA ASP A 63 6.82 13.24 -0.76
C ASP A 63 6.38 13.46 0.69
N LEU A 64 6.83 12.62 1.65
CA LEU A 64 6.58 12.81 3.08
C LEU A 64 7.16 14.13 3.59
N GLU A 65 8.39 14.46 3.20
CA GLU A 65 9.03 15.73 3.60
C GLU A 65 8.31 16.95 3.00
N ARG A 66 7.87 16.84 1.73
CA ARG A 66 7.05 17.87 1.09
C ARG A 66 5.73 18.08 1.83
N GLN A 67 5.05 16.99 2.20
CA GLN A 67 3.81 17.05 2.97
C GLN A 67 4.04 17.63 4.37
N LYS A 68 5.12 17.26 5.05
CA LYS A 68 5.50 17.85 6.35
C LYS A 68 5.68 19.36 6.26
N THR A 69 6.40 19.83 5.25
CA THR A 69 6.63 21.26 5.01
C THR A 69 5.30 21.99 4.79
N LEU A 70 4.42 21.42 3.96
CA LEU A 70 3.10 21.99 3.70
C LEU A 70 2.25 22.07 4.98
N VAL A 71 2.18 20.98 5.75
CA VAL A 71 1.41 20.94 7.00
C VAL A 71 1.97 21.96 8.00
N ASN A 72 3.28 22.02 8.19
CA ASN A 72 3.90 23.00 9.08
C ASN A 72 3.62 24.46 8.70
N SER A 73 3.36 24.76 7.42
CA SER A 73 3.01 26.13 6.98
C SER A 73 1.67 26.62 7.55
N TYR A 74 0.81 25.72 8.02
CA TYR A 74 -0.45 26.07 8.69
C TYR A 74 -0.29 26.44 10.17
N ARG A 75 0.89 26.27 10.76
CA ARG A 75 1.13 26.61 12.16
C ARG A 75 0.91 28.10 12.41
N GLY A 76 0.23 28.44 13.50
CA GLY A 76 -0.17 29.82 13.82
C GLY A 76 -1.38 30.35 13.04
N ASN A 77 -2.01 29.54 12.17
CA ASN A 77 -3.29 29.90 11.56
C ASN A 77 -4.43 29.77 12.60
N PRO A 78 -5.17 30.85 12.93
CA PRO A 78 -6.24 30.81 13.92
C PRO A 78 -7.40 29.85 13.60
N SER A 79 -7.53 29.44 12.34
CA SER A 79 -8.57 28.52 11.88
C SER A 79 -8.15 27.05 11.93
N VAL A 80 -6.95 26.74 12.41
CA VAL A 80 -6.37 25.39 12.44
C VAL A 80 -6.09 24.97 13.88
N SER A 81 -6.56 23.78 14.26
CA SER A 81 -6.23 23.18 15.56
C SER A 81 -4.75 22.78 15.59
N GLU A 82 -3.97 23.37 16.49
CA GLU A 82 -2.56 23.01 16.68
C GLU A 82 -2.39 21.56 17.13
N GLU A 83 -3.29 21.05 17.98
CA GLU A 83 -3.28 19.65 18.42
C GLU A 83 -3.44 18.69 17.24
N THR A 84 -4.39 18.97 16.33
CA THR A 84 -4.59 18.15 15.13
C THR A 84 -3.37 18.22 14.21
N LEU A 85 -2.79 19.42 14.07
CA LEU A 85 -1.59 19.65 13.26
C LEU A 85 -0.40 18.83 13.77
N ASP A 86 -0.14 18.90 15.06
CA ASP A 86 0.95 18.15 15.71
C ASP A 86 0.73 16.64 15.57
N GLY A 87 -0.51 16.17 15.68
CA GLY A 87 -0.86 14.77 15.44
C GLY A 87 -0.57 14.30 14.00
N VAL A 88 -0.84 15.13 12.99
CA VAL A 88 -0.52 14.82 11.59
C VAL A 88 1.00 14.83 11.35
N ILE A 89 1.72 15.82 11.89
CA ILE A 89 3.18 15.90 11.77
C ILE A 89 3.84 14.68 12.42
N ALA A 90 3.38 14.27 13.61
CA ALA A 90 3.90 13.09 14.28
C ALA A 90 3.72 11.80 13.46
N LYS A 91 2.58 11.64 12.76
CA LYS A 91 2.35 10.52 11.85
C LYS A 91 3.30 10.54 10.65
N ILE A 92 3.53 11.72 10.05
CA ILE A 92 4.48 11.87 8.94
C ILE A 92 5.90 11.54 9.41
N ASP A 93 6.32 12.04 10.57
CA ASP A 93 7.65 11.78 11.13
C ASP A 93 7.87 10.32 11.48
N HIS A 94 6.86 9.65 12.05
CA HIS A 94 6.91 8.21 12.32
C HIS A 94 7.12 7.41 11.03
N ALA A 95 6.29 7.65 10.01
CA ALA A 95 6.37 6.98 8.74
C ALA A 95 7.69 7.27 8.00
N PHE A 96 8.15 8.52 8.02
CA PHE A 96 9.43 8.92 7.44
C PHE A 96 10.59 8.19 8.11
N ASN A 97 10.66 8.21 9.44
CA ASN A 97 11.74 7.59 10.19
C ASN A 97 11.78 6.08 9.99
N GLY A 98 10.61 5.42 10.07
CA GLY A 98 10.50 3.98 9.82
C GLY A 98 10.97 3.61 8.42
N LEU A 99 10.52 4.34 7.40
CA LEU A 99 10.91 4.08 6.02
C LEU A 99 12.40 4.38 5.79
N ASN A 100 12.92 5.47 6.35
CA ASN A 100 14.32 5.87 6.19
C ASN A 100 15.29 4.84 6.77
N GLN A 101 14.95 4.25 7.93
CA GLN A 101 15.76 3.24 8.61
C GLN A 101 15.82 1.88 7.89
N LEU A 102 14.91 1.60 6.94
CA LEU A 102 14.96 0.34 6.19
C LEU A 102 16.25 0.26 5.35
N PRO A 103 17.08 -0.79 5.50
CA PRO A 103 18.29 -0.92 4.71
C PRO A 103 17.96 -1.22 3.24
N GLY A 104 18.54 -0.43 2.34
CA GLY A 104 18.42 -0.62 0.90
C GLY A 104 16.99 -0.55 0.36
N LYS A 105 16.65 -1.44 -0.59
CA LYS A 105 15.34 -1.43 -1.25
C LYS A 105 14.27 -2.10 -0.40
N ALA A 106 13.03 -1.64 -0.51
CA ALA A 106 11.89 -2.31 0.11
C ALA A 106 11.82 -3.79 -0.31
N GLY A 107 11.68 -4.69 0.66
CA GLY A 107 11.70 -6.13 0.45
C GLY A 107 13.10 -6.78 0.38
N GLN A 108 14.19 -6.01 0.43
CA GLN A 108 15.54 -6.58 0.40
C GLN A 108 15.82 -7.54 1.55
N ALA A 109 15.30 -7.28 2.74
CA ALA A 109 15.41 -8.18 3.89
C ALA A 109 14.81 -9.58 3.63
N LEU A 110 13.81 -9.68 2.76
CA LEU A 110 13.20 -10.96 2.40
C LEU A 110 14.03 -11.72 1.35
N THR A 111 14.85 -11.01 0.56
CA THR A 111 15.70 -11.66 -0.45
C THR A 111 16.85 -12.48 0.13
N SER A 112 17.24 -12.23 1.38
CA SER A 112 18.22 -13.04 2.09
C SER A 112 17.63 -14.28 2.77
N ASN A 113 16.31 -14.51 2.61
CA ASN A 113 15.66 -15.72 3.11
C ASN A 113 15.57 -16.76 1.99
N ASP A 114 16.48 -17.73 2.02
CA ASP A 114 16.57 -18.80 1.02
C ASP A 114 15.28 -19.61 0.89
N TRP A 115 14.59 -19.85 2.01
CA TRP A 115 13.32 -20.59 2.00
C TRP A 115 12.23 -19.82 1.24
N LEU A 116 12.06 -18.52 1.51
CA LEU A 116 11.12 -17.66 0.78
C LEU A 116 11.49 -17.56 -0.70
N MET A 117 12.78 -17.40 -1.01
CA MET A 117 13.23 -17.27 -2.39
C MET A 117 13.06 -18.58 -3.17
N SER A 118 13.22 -19.73 -2.52
CA SER A 118 12.94 -21.04 -3.13
C SER A 118 11.48 -21.15 -3.59
N ILE A 119 10.52 -20.70 -2.78
CA ILE A 119 9.10 -20.69 -3.12
C ILE A 119 8.84 -19.69 -4.25
N ARG A 120 9.36 -18.46 -4.12
CA ARG A 120 9.18 -17.39 -5.11
C ARG A 120 9.65 -17.81 -6.50
N SER A 121 10.74 -18.58 -6.59
CA SER A 121 11.27 -19.05 -7.88
C SER A 121 10.31 -19.98 -8.66
N ARG A 122 9.38 -20.65 -7.97
CA ARG A 122 8.48 -21.64 -8.57
C ARG A 122 7.01 -21.21 -8.57
N ILE A 123 6.63 -20.25 -7.75
CA ILE A 123 5.22 -19.85 -7.57
C ILE A 123 4.58 -19.28 -8.85
N SER A 124 5.39 -18.79 -9.79
CA SER A 124 4.93 -18.34 -11.12
C SER A 124 4.72 -19.47 -12.12
N ILE A 125 5.23 -20.67 -11.84
CA ILE A 125 5.07 -21.85 -12.69
C ILE A 125 3.70 -22.46 -12.35
N PRO A 126 2.80 -22.69 -13.34
CA PRO A 126 1.55 -23.40 -13.10
C PRO A 126 1.81 -24.76 -12.47
N GLY A 127 1.30 -24.98 -11.24
CA GLY A 127 1.55 -26.20 -10.47
C GLY A 127 2.96 -26.32 -9.86
N GLY A 128 3.79 -25.28 -9.90
CA GLY A 128 5.18 -25.30 -9.39
C GLY A 128 5.32 -25.34 -7.87
N THR A 129 4.20 -25.28 -7.13
CA THR A 129 4.16 -25.35 -5.67
C THR A 129 3.66 -26.70 -5.13
N CYS A 130 3.66 -27.73 -5.98
CA CYS A 130 3.34 -29.10 -5.58
C CYS A 130 4.30 -29.63 -4.50
N GLU A 131 3.82 -30.58 -3.71
CA GLU A 131 4.56 -31.17 -2.57
C GLU A 131 5.88 -31.85 -2.97
N PHE A 132 5.93 -32.44 -4.17
CA PHE A 132 7.13 -33.11 -4.68
C PHE A 132 8.19 -32.12 -5.21
N ASP A 133 7.80 -30.90 -5.59
CA ASP A 133 8.71 -29.84 -6.04
C ASP A 133 9.22 -28.99 -4.87
N LEU A 134 8.38 -28.74 -3.87
CA LEU A 134 8.69 -27.94 -2.69
C LEU A 134 8.30 -28.66 -1.38
N PRO A 135 9.00 -29.75 -0.99
CA PRO A 135 8.64 -30.55 0.17
C PRO A 135 8.70 -29.76 1.49
N ALA A 136 9.68 -28.85 1.64
CA ALA A 136 9.79 -27.98 2.81
C ALA A 136 8.64 -26.96 2.90
N TYR A 137 8.16 -26.47 1.75
CA TYR A 137 7.00 -25.58 1.70
C TYR A 137 5.72 -26.34 2.06
N TYR A 138 5.54 -27.53 1.50
CA TYR A 138 4.42 -28.40 1.84
C TYR A 138 4.40 -28.74 3.33
N ALA A 139 5.55 -29.07 3.93
CA ALA A 139 5.66 -29.29 5.37
C ALA A 139 5.23 -28.05 6.19
N TRP A 140 5.62 -26.85 5.77
CA TRP A 140 5.16 -25.61 6.39
C TRP A 140 3.64 -25.42 6.30
N GLN A 141 3.04 -25.81 5.16
CA GLN A 141 1.59 -25.81 5.00
C GLN A 141 0.88 -26.76 5.96
N GLN A 142 1.55 -27.76 6.54
CA GLN A 142 0.96 -28.67 7.53
C GLN A 142 1.00 -28.15 8.97
N PHE A 143 1.72 -27.06 9.27
CA PHE A 143 1.76 -26.52 10.63
C PHE A 143 0.40 -26.02 11.12
N GLU A 144 0.26 -25.80 12.42
CA GLU A 144 -0.95 -25.15 12.94
C GLU A 144 -1.09 -23.71 12.38
N PRO A 145 -2.31 -23.21 12.16
CA PRO A 145 -2.54 -21.87 11.60
C PRO A 145 -1.77 -20.75 12.32
N GLN A 146 -1.66 -20.84 13.65
CA GLN A 146 -0.99 -19.85 14.48
C GLN A 146 0.51 -19.77 14.17
N LYS A 147 1.16 -20.91 13.92
CA LYS A 147 2.58 -20.95 13.56
C LYS A 147 2.81 -20.33 12.19
N ARG A 148 2.04 -20.73 11.18
CA ARG A 148 2.13 -20.13 9.83
C ARG A 148 1.87 -18.61 9.87
N ARG A 149 0.88 -18.17 10.65
CA ARG A 149 0.57 -16.73 10.81
C ARG A 149 1.72 -15.97 11.47
N ALA A 150 2.35 -16.54 12.49
CA ALA A 150 3.51 -15.93 13.15
C ALA A 150 4.67 -15.73 12.16
N ASP A 151 4.95 -16.74 11.33
CA ASP A 151 5.97 -16.63 10.28
C ASP A 151 5.62 -15.53 9.26
N LEU A 152 4.36 -15.50 8.78
CA LEU A 152 3.88 -14.47 7.86
C LEU A 152 3.98 -13.06 8.45
N LEU A 153 3.60 -12.89 9.72
CA LEU A 153 3.71 -11.61 10.44
C LEU A 153 5.16 -11.16 10.55
N HIS A 154 6.06 -12.09 10.87
CA HIS A 154 7.48 -11.81 10.95
C HIS A 154 8.05 -11.32 9.60
N TRP A 155 7.70 -11.98 8.50
CA TRP A 155 8.15 -11.56 7.17
C TRP A 155 7.50 -10.24 6.73
N ALA A 156 6.20 -10.09 6.92
CA ALA A 156 5.45 -8.89 6.57
C ALA A 156 5.91 -7.65 7.36
N ALA A 157 6.38 -7.82 8.60
CA ALA A 157 6.92 -6.73 9.43
C ALA A 157 8.03 -5.95 8.72
N THR A 158 8.83 -6.60 7.88
CA THR A 158 9.91 -5.96 7.10
C THR A 158 9.39 -5.00 6.02
N LEU A 159 8.11 -5.08 5.66
CA LEU A 159 7.44 -4.25 4.66
C LEU A 159 6.52 -3.19 5.31
N MET A 160 6.29 -3.24 6.62
CA MET A 160 5.37 -2.32 7.31
C MET A 160 5.72 -0.85 7.22
N PRO A 161 7.00 -0.43 7.29
CA PRO A 161 7.31 0.98 7.14
C PRO A 161 6.94 1.55 5.76
N LEU A 162 6.95 0.70 4.72
CA LEU A 162 6.44 1.08 3.40
C LEU A 162 4.92 1.25 3.42
N ALA A 163 4.18 0.32 4.03
CA ALA A 163 2.73 0.40 4.16
C ALA A 163 2.28 1.64 4.94
N GLU A 164 2.96 1.97 6.03
CA GLU A 164 2.69 3.15 6.85
C GLU A 164 2.91 4.46 6.07
N ALA A 165 4.02 4.57 5.33
CA ALA A 165 4.29 5.73 4.47
C ALA A 165 3.22 5.91 3.39
N LEU A 166 2.80 4.82 2.75
CA LEU A 166 1.73 4.83 1.75
C LEU A 166 0.39 5.29 2.35
N ASN A 167 0.03 4.75 3.52
CA ASN A 167 -1.21 5.11 4.20
C ASN A 167 -1.27 6.59 4.57
N VAL A 168 -0.17 7.16 5.06
CA VAL A 168 -0.08 8.60 5.37
C VAL A 168 -0.25 9.43 4.09
N LEU A 169 0.51 9.14 3.04
CA LEU A 169 0.49 9.93 1.81
C LEU A 169 -0.84 9.82 1.05
N LEU A 170 -1.41 8.62 0.92
CA LEU A 170 -2.71 8.42 0.28
C LEU A 170 -3.84 9.01 1.11
N GLY A 171 -3.78 8.92 2.45
CA GLY A 171 -4.73 9.57 3.35
C GLY A 171 -4.76 11.08 3.13
N MET A 172 -3.60 11.74 3.20
CA MET A 172 -3.48 13.18 2.96
C MET A 172 -3.96 13.58 1.55
N LEU A 173 -3.63 12.79 0.53
CA LEU A 173 -4.10 13.02 -0.84
C LEU A 173 -5.63 12.95 -0.92
N ARG A 174 -6.24 11.95 -0.28
CA ARG A 174 -7.70 11.77 -0.26
C ARG A 174 -8.43 12.88 0.51
N ASP A 175 -7.81 13.43 1.54
CA ASP A 175 -8.36 14.51 2.38
C ASP A 175 -8.20 15.89 1.74
N SER A 176 -7.29 16.05 0.77
CA SER A 176 -7.06 17.32 0.06
C SER A 176 -8.21 17.74 -0.89
N GLY A 177 -9.10 16.81 -1.24
CA GLY A 177 -10.19 17.03 -2.18
C GLY A 177 -11.50 17.41 -1.50
N VAL A 178 -12.24 18.37 -2.07
CA VAL A 178 -13.61 18.72 -1.64
C VAL A 178 -14.62 18.03 -2.57
N PRO A 179 -15.46 17.11 -2.06
CA PRO A 179 -16.48 16.46 -2.87
C PRO A 179 -17.55 17.47 -3.27
N HIS A 180 -18.04 17.36 -4.51
CA HIS A 180 -19.19 18.10 -4.99
C HIS A 180 -20.06 17.19 -5.85
N GLN A 181 -21.36 17.48 -5.89
CA GLN A 181 -22.30 16.71 -6.69
C GLN A 181 -22.25 17.17 -8.15
N VAL A 182 -22.30 16.21 -9.06
CA VAL A 182 -22.33 16.44 -10.50
C VAL A 182 -23.33 15.47 -11.14
N VAL A 183 -23.86 15.86 -12.29
CA VAL A 183 -24.80 15.03 -13.08
C VAL A 183 -24.14 14.69 -14.41
N ALA A 184 -24.03 13.39 -14.71
CA ALA A 184 -23.54 12.90 -15.99
C ALA A 184 -24.69 12.81 -17.00
N THR A 185 -24.95 13.89 -17.74
CA THR A 185 -26.04 13.93 -18.73
C THR A 185 -25.71 13.01 -19.90
N GLY A 186 -26.60 12.06 -20.21
CA GLY A 186 -26.37 11.07 -21.27
C GLY A 186 -25.21 10.11 -20.97
N GLY A 187 -24.89 9.89 -19.68
CA GLY A 187 -23.78 9.02 -19.27
C GLY A 187 -22.40 9.64 -19.46
N GLN A 188 -22.32 10.95 -19.73
CA GLN A 188 -21.06 11.67 -19.92
C GLN A 188 -20.94 12.85 -18.97
N PHE A 189 -19.75 13.03 -18.42
CA PHE A 189 -19.37 14.19 -17.63
C PHE A 189 -17.96 14.61 -18.05
N GLN A 190 -17.77 15.90 -18.30
CA GLN A 190 -16.48 16.46 -18.65
C GLN A 190 -16.25 17.73 -17.82
N GLN A 191 -15.06 17.81 -17.22
CA GLN A 191 -14.64 18.97 -16.46
C GLN A 191 -13.19 19.30 -16.80
N SER A 192 -12.95 20.55 -17.16
CA SER A 192 -11.59 21.05 -17.34
C SER A 192 -10.89 21.16 -15.98
N LEU A 193 -9.65 20.69 -15.92
CA LEU A 193 -8.86 20.76 -14.69
C LEU A 193 -8.48 22.22 -14.40
N PRO A 194 -8.56 22.68 -13.13
CA PRO A 194 -8.23 24.05 -12.77
C PRO A 194 -6.76 24.39 -13.12
N GLN A 195 -6.53 25.54 -13.75
CA GLN A 195 -5.17 26.02 -14.01
C GLN A 195 -4.40 26.23 -12.69
N GLY A 196 -3.14 25.79 -12.64
CA GLY A 196 -2.27 25.94 -11.47
C GLY A 196 -2.47 24.88 -10.37
N ARG A 197 -3.41 23.93 -10.53
CA ARG A 197 -3.50 22.72 -9.69
C ARG A 197 -3.26 21.49 -10.54
N SER A 198 -2.32 20.65 -10.12
CA SER A 198 -2.09 19.34 -10.74
C SER A 198 -2.89 18.29 -9.97
N PRO A 199 -4.06 17.84 -10.47
CA PRO A 199 -4.79 16.77 -9.81
C PRO A 199 -4.00 15.47 -9.90
N HIS A 200 -3.95 14.74 -8.79
CA HIS A 200 -3.21 13.48 -8.69
C HIS A 200 -4.15 12.27 -8.61
N LEU A 201 -5.36 12.45 -8.10
CA LEU A 201 -6.36 11.41 -7.89
C LEU A 201 -7.76 11.95 -8.17
N LEU A 202 -8.54 11.22 -8.96
CA LEU A 202 -9.99 11.41 -9.08
C LEU A 202 -10.71 10.39 -8.20
N ARG A 203 -11.73 10.84 -7.46
CA ARG A 203 -12.59 10.00 -6.61
C ARG A 203 -14.04 10.24 -6.99
N VAL A 204 -14.73 9.19 -7.44
CA VAL A 204 -16.14 9.26 -7.84
C VAL A 204 -16.97 8.33 -6.97
N ARG A 205 -18.07 8.84 -6.42
CA ARG A 205 -19.06 8.03 -5.71
C ARG A 205 -20.31 7.92 -6.56
N VAL A 206 -20.70 6.70 -6.91
CA VAL A 206 -21.89 6.40 -7.72
C VAL A 206 -22.90 5.64 -6.86
N ASP A 207 -24.18 5.93 -6.99
CA ASP A 207 -25.21 5.13 -6.32
C ASP A 207 -25.26 3.73 -6.96
N PRO A 208 -25.20 2.61 -6.19
CA PRO A 208 -25.39 1.28 -6.77
C PRO A 208 -26.70 1.13 -7.55
N ALA A 209 -27.72 1.95 -7.25
CA ALA A 209 -28.96 1.97 -8.02
C ALA A 209 -28.79 2.47 -9.47
N ASP A 210 -27.69 3.20 -9.75
CA ASP A 210 -27.40 3.76 -11.07
C ASP A 210 -26.58 2.82 -11.99
N GLY A 211 -26.13 1.65 -11.50
CA GLY A 211 -25.47 0.60 -12.31
C GLY A 211 -24.26 -0.08 -11.66
#